data_AF-A0A0G0SJK5-F1
#
_entry.id   AF-A0A0G0SJK5-F1
#
_cell.length_a   1.000
_cell.length_b   1.000
_cell.length_c   1.000
_cell.angle_alpha   90.00
_cell.angle_beta   90.00
_cell.angle_gamma   90.00
#
_symmetry.space_group_name_H-M   'P 1'
#
loop_
_entity.id
_entity.type
_entity.pdbx_description
1 polymer ?
#
loop_
_entity_poly.entity_id
_entity_poly.type
_entity_poly.pdbx_seq_one_letter_code
_entity_poly.pdbx_strand_id
1 'polypeptide(L)'
;MSFKPFIRTDSFTRDSFPKISIRKEHIGFNAVFVKIANLQKFSKVKIEIDEEEFRIGFRFDNEGGHNALALFSDNPSHSTKATGAIKLINRYPFIKKISEFQDPLERQFEVKKDVQDKSFWIAQLCPAFEYTKSSESDLKHLKGIYRYKRANGEIVYIGKGNILSRLNALDRQEWDFDVIEYSIIENSTEQSKWESYWLDKFAEKEGRRPFYNKINGKRNN
;
A
#
# COMPACT_ATOMS: atom_id res chain seq x y z
N MET A 1 25.81 -23.83 -35.72
CA MET A 1 25.82 -23.59 -34.25
C MET A 1 24.45 -23.05 -33.86
N SER A 2 23.79 -23.62 -32.85
CA SER A 2 22.47 -23.17 -32.39
C SER A 2 22.66 -22.39 -31.09
N PHE A 3 22.35 -21.10 -31.13
CA PHE A 3 22.32 -20.26 -29.93
C PHE A 3 21.08 -20.61 -29.11
N LYS A 4 21.27 -20.81 -27.80
CA LYS A 4 20.16 -20.90 -26.84
C LYS A 4 19.94 -19.54 -26.18
N PRO A 5 18.68 -19.09 -26.04
CA PRO A 5 18.39 -17.84 -25.36
C PRO A 5 18.76 -17.96 -23.87
N PHE A 6 19.44 -16.94 -23.36
CA PHE A 6 19.69 -16.79 -21.94
C PHE A 6 18.37 -16.42 -21.24
N ILE A 7 17.93 -17.28 -20.33
CA ILE A 7 16.77 -17.03 -19.47
C ILE A 7 17.30 -16.33 -18.23
N ARG A 8 17.05 -15.02 -18.15
CA ARG A 8 17.48 -14.20 -17.01
C ARG A 8 16.71 -14.60 -15.75
N THR A 9 17.40 -14.77 -14.63
CA THR A 9 16.83 -15.11 -13.32
C THR A 9 16.79 -13.93 -12.35
N ASP A 10 17.37 -12.79 -12.73
CA ASP A 10 17.31 -11.57 -11.94
C ASP A 10 15.98 -10.81 -12.14
N SER A 11 15.52 -10.16 -11.09
CA SER A 11 14.32 -9.32 -11.06
C SER A 11 14.58 -7.90 -11.58
N PHE A 12 15.74 -7.63 -12.19
CA PHE A 12 16.17 -6.27 -12.55
C PHE A 12 15.54 -5.84 -13.88
N THR A 13 14.23 -5.62 -13.91
CA THR A 13 13.64 -4.74 -14.92
C THR A 13 14.08 -3.32 -14.57
N ARG A 14 14.67 -2.59 -15.53
CA ARG A 14 14.83 -1.14 -15.35
C ARG A 14 13.43 -0.62 -15.09
N ASP A 15 13.23 0.02 -13.94
CA ASP A 15 11.99 0.72 -13.67
C ASP A 15 11.68 1.61 -14.89
N SER A 16 10.51 1.41 -15.49
CA SER A 16 10.07 2.20 -16.65
C SER A 16 9.30 3.44 -16.23
N PHE A 17 8.92 3.54 -14.95
CA PHE A 17 8.02 4.56 -14.44
C PHE A 17 8.56 5.20 -13.14
N PRO A 18 8.24 6.48 -12.89
CA PRO A 18 8.55 7.15 -11.63
C PRO A 18 7.83 6.45 -10.46
N LYS A 19 8.58 6.11 -9.42
CA LYS A 19 8.06 5.42 -8.23
C LYS A 19 8.59 6.02 -6.95
N ILE A 20 7.79 5.89 -5.90
CA ILE A 20 8.24 6.00 -4.52
C ILE A 20 8.40 4.62 -3.89
N SER A 21 9.22 4.52 -2.86
CA SER A 21 9.30 3.37 -1.96
C SER A 21 9.08 3.82 -0.52
N ILE A 22 8.09 3.25 0.17
CA ILE A 22 7.83 3.54 1.58
C ILE A 22 8.61 2.54 2.43
N ARG A 23 9.70 3.00 3.04
CA ARG A 23 10.55 2.21 3.95
C ARG A 23 10.26 2.62 5.39
N LYS A 24 10.88 1.96 6.38
CA LYS A 24 10.57 2.18 7.81
C LYS A 24 10.84 3.62 8.28
N GLU A 25 11.86 4.27 7.73
CA GLU A 25 12.30 5.59 8.19
C GLU A 25 12.32 6.65 7.09
N HIS A 26 12.23 6.23 5.83
CA HIS A 26 12.43 7.09 4.67
C HIS A 26 11.47 6.75 3.54
N ILE A 27 11.21 7.77 2.73
CA ILE A 27 10.57 7.62 1.42
C ILE A 27 11.67 7.76 0.37
N GLY A 28 11.87 6.70 -0.41
CA GLY A 28 12.81 6.68 -1.52
C GLY A 28 12.13 7.10 -2.82
N PHE A 29 12.87 7.80 -3.67
CA PHE A 29 12.49 8.20 -5.02
C PHE A 29 13.41 7.47 -6.00
N ASN A 30 12.83 6.65 -6.88
CA ASN A 30 13.64 5.87 -7.82
C ASN A 30 14.34 6.77 -8.86
N ALA A 31 15.32 6.21 -9.57
CA ALA A 31 16.14 6.96 -10.52
C ALA A 31 15.31 7.60 -11.65
N VAL A 32 14.24 6.93 -12.08
CA VAL A 32 13.31 7.46 -13.09
C VAL A 32 12.61 8.70 -12.56
N PHE A 33 12.08 8.66 -11.33
CA PHE A 33 11.43 9.80 -10.73
C PHE A 33 12.40 10.97 -10.55
N VAL A 34 13.61 10.71 -10.04
CA VAL A 34 14.66 11.72 -9.91
C VAL A 34 14.95 12.40 -11.24
N LYS A 35 15.03 11.64 -12.33
CA LYS A 35 15.29 12.17 -13.68
C LYS A 35 14.11 12.99 -14.21
N ILE A 36 12.89 12.44 -14.19
CA ILE A 36 11.70 13.08 -14.79
C ILE A 36 11.31 14.34 -14.00
N ALA A 37 11.36 14.29 -12.67
CA ALA A 37 11.06 15.43 -11.81
C ALA A 37 12.25 16.37 -11.59
N ASN A 38 13.41 16.06 -12.17
CA ASN A 38 14.64 16.85 -12.06
C ASN A 38 15.05 17.13 -10.61
N LEU A 39 14.94 16.11 -9.75
CA LEU A 39 15.14 16.25 -8.29
C LEU A 39 16.57 16.64 -7.90
N GLN A 40 17.51 16.64 -8.84
CA GLN A 40 18.85 17.16 -8.64
C GLN A 40 18.87 18.68 -8.40
N LYS A 41 17.85 19.40 -8.89
CA LYS A 41 17.71 20.85 -8.70
C LYS A 41 17.09 21.24 -7.37
N PHE A 42 16.62 20.27 -6.59
CA PHE A 42 15.89 20.51 -5.35
C PHE A 42 16.65 19.90 -4.16
N SER A 43 16.59 20.61 -3.04
CA SER A 43 17.17 20.20 -1.76
C SER A 43 16.12 19.84 -0.72
N LYS A 44 14.85 20.16 -0.99
CA LYS A 44 13.74 19.99 -0.06
C LYS A 44 12.52 19.34 -0.73
N VAL A 45 11.68 18.71 0.09
CA VAL A 45 10.39 18.16 -0.29
C VAL A 45 9.35 18.46 0.78
N LYS A 46 8.18 18.95 0.36
CA LYS A 46 6.96 19.01 1.16
C LYS A 46 6.10 17.79 0.83
N ILE A 47 5.55 17.17 1.85
CA ILE A 47 4.70 15.97 1.72
C ILE A 47 3.30 16.31 2.21
N GLU A 48 2.31 15.96 1.40
CA GLU A 48 0.88 16.14 1.69
C GLU A 48 0.20 14.77 1.71
N ILE A 49 -0.73 14.55 2.65
CA ILE A 49 -1.42 13.27 2.83
C ILE A 49 -2.92 13.48 2.69
N ASP A 50 -3.54 12.62 1.89
CA ASP A 50 -4.98 12.45 1.81
C ASP A 50 -5.32 11.08 2.42
N GLU A 51 -5.82 11.11 3.66
CA GLU A 51 -6.14 9.89 4.42
C GLU A 51 -7.40 9.20 3.91
N GLU A 52 -8.36 9.95 3.38
CA GLU A 52 -9.65 9.42 2.93
C GLU A 52 -9.49 8.60 1.64
N GLU A 53 -8.65 9.10 0.73
CA GLU A 53 -8.39 8.47 -0.57
C GLU A 53 -7.07 7.68 -0.60
N PHE A 54 -6.36 7.58 0.53
CA PHE A 54 -5.05 6.91 0.64
C PHE A 54 -4.02 7.43 -0.38
N ARG A 55 -3.85 8.76 -0.49
CA ARG A 55 -2.88 9.37 -1.42
C ARG A 55 -1.77 10.09 -0.69
N ILE A 56 -0.60 10.09 -1.31
CA ILE A 56 0.57 10.87 -0.86
C ILE A 56 1.05 11.78 -1.98
N GLY A 57 1.22 13.05 -1.65
CA GLY A 57 1.62 14.12 -2.53
C GLY A 57 3.02 14.65 -2.22
N PHE A 58 3.75 15.09 -3.25
CA PHE A 58 5.10 15.64 -3.12
C PHE A 58 5.24 16.93 -3.91
N ARG A 59 5.82 17.94 -3.26
CA ARG A 59 6.27 19.20 -3.89
C ARG A 59 7.74 19.40 -3.58
N PHE A 60 8.52 19.72 -4.60
CA PHE A 60 9.96 19.86 -4.49
C PHE A 60 10.36 21.32 -4.70
N ASP A 61 11.17 21.85 -3.78
CA ASP A 61 11.66 23.22 -3.81
C ASP A 61 13.08 23.30 -3.20
N ASN A 62 13.62 24.52 -3.19
CA ASN A 62 14.86 24.85 -2.48
C ASN A 62 14.63 25.75 -1.28
N GLU A 63 13.43 26.30 -1.16
CA GLU A 63 13.07 27.19 -0.08
C GLU A 63 12.64 26.37 1.12
N GLY A 64 13.35 26.54 2.22
CA GLY A 64 13.00 25.92 3.49
C GLY A 64 11.68 26.46 4.03
N GLY A 65 11.07 25.69 4.93
CA GLY A 65 9.91 26.10 5.72
C GLY A 65 9.65 25.06 6.81
N HIS A 66 8.74 25.37 7.74
CA HIS A 66 8.46 24.51 8.91
C HIS A 66 8.02 23.07 8.58
N ASN A 67 7.60 22.81 7.33
CA ASN A 67 7.09 21.51 6.89
C ASN A 67 7.89 20.86 5.75
N ALA A 68 9.08 21.40 5.43
CA ALA A 68 9.92 20.88 4.36
C ALA A 68 10.97 19.91 4.91
N LEU A 69 11.05 18.72 4.32
CA LEU A 69 12.02 17.69 4.66
C LEU A 69 13.22 17.77 3.71
N ALA A 70 14.41 17.40 4.20
CA ALA A 70 15.62 17.41 3.40
C ALA A 70 15.68 16.22 2.44
N LEU A 71 16.00 16.50 1.17
CA LEU A 71 16.37 15.47 0.20
C LEU A 71 17.84 15.10 0.37
N PHE A 72 18.13 13.81 0.33
CA PHE A 72 19.50 13.28 0.32
C PHE A 72 19.63 12.17 -0.72
N SER A 73 20.87 11.83 -1.10
CA SER A 73 21.14 10.69 -1.98
C SER A 73 20.91 9.39 -1.24
N ASP A 74 20.01 8.54 -1.74
CA ASP A 74 19.66 7.25 -1.09
C ASP A 74 20.77 6.21 -1.28
N ASN A 75 21.55 6.34 -2.35
CA ASN A 75 22.76 5.55 -2.57
C ASN A 75 23.80 6.42 -3.31
N PRO A 76 25.05 6.55 -2.80
CA PRO A 76 26.07 7.39 -3.43
C PRO A 76 26.38 7.06 -4.89
N SER A 77 26.19 5.80 -5.32
CA SER A 77 26.47 5.34 -6.68
C SER A 77 25.26 5.39 -7.62
N HIS A 78 24.05 5.61 -7.11
CA HIS A 78 22.83 5.63 -7.91
C HIS A 78 22.20 7.03 -7.92
N SER A 79 21.55 7.36 -9.04
CA SER A 79 20.79 8.59 -9.23
C SER A 79 19.45 8.60 -8.47
N THR A 80 19.37 7.91 -7.32
CA THR A 80 18.19 7.86 -6.45
C THR A 80 18.28 8.92 -5.36
N LYS A 81 17.13 9.40 -4.90
CA LYS A 81 17.03 10.31 -3.75
C LYS A 81 16.10 9.74 -2.70
N ALA A 82 16.20 10.24 -1.48
CA ALA A 82 15.26 9.92 -0.41
C ALA A 82 15.04 11.13 0.49
N THR A 83 14.04 11.01 1.35
CA THR A 83 13.77 11.94 2.44
C THR A 83 13.46 11.18 3.72
N GLY A 84 13.92 11.70 4.86
CA GLY A 84 13.59 11.16 6.16
C GLY A 84 12.12 11.43 6.47
N ALA A 85 11.36 10.39 6.79
CA ALA A 85 9.90 10.44 6.91
C ALA A 85 9.36 9.68 8.13
N ILE A 86 10.21 9.24 9.07
CA ILE A 86 9.81 8.42 10.22
C ILE A 86 8.61 8.96 11.01
N LYS A 87 8.56 10.30 11.24
CA LYS A 87 7.44 10.94 11.95
C LYS A 87 6.13 10.87 11.15
N LEU A 88 6.21 11.03 9.83
CA LEU A 88 5.05 10.90 8.93
C LEU A 88 4.58 9.45 8.90
N ILE A 89 5.50 8.51 8.70
CA ILE A 89 5.20 7.06 8.65
C ILE A 89 4.51 6.63 9.95
N ASN A 90 5.03 7.02 11.12
CA ASN A 90 4.43 6.66 12.40
C ASN A 90 3.12 7.37 12.70
N ARG A 91 2.85 8.52 12.06
CA ARG A 91 1.61 9.28 12.25
C ARG A 91 0.42 8.66 11.52
N TYR A 92 0.65 8.07 10.34
CA TYR A 92 -0.41 7.54 9.49
C TYR A 92 -0.38 6.00 9.48
N PRO A 93 -1.31 5.32 10.16
CA PRO A 93 -1.24 3.87 10.36
C PRO A 93 -1.17 3.06 9.06
N PHE A 94 -1.88 3.47 8.00
CA PHE A 94 -1.82 2.80 6.70
C PHE A 94 -0.43 2.89 6.06
N ILE A 95 0.24 4.04 6.16
CA ILE A 95 1.62 4.23 5.67
C ILE A 95 2.59 3.38 6.49
N LYS A 96 2.43 3.36 7.82
CA LYS A 96 3.22 2.50 8.71
C LYS A 96 3.11 1.04 8.31
N LYS A 97 1.88 0.54 8.13
CA LYS A 97 1.61 -0.85 7.79
C LYS A 97 2.18 -1.22 6.41
N ILE A 98 2.09 -0.32 5.43
CA ILE A 98 2.78 -0.49 4.14
C ILE A 98 4.29 -0.66 4.35
N SER A 99 4.93 0.19 5.17
CA SER A 99 6.39 0.13 5.40
C SER A 99 6.88 -1.21 5.97
N GLU A 100 5.96 -1.96 6.61
CA GLU A 100 6.18 -3.26 7.25
C GLU A 100 5.93 -4.46 6.33
N PHE A 101 5.43 -4.24 5.10
CA PHE A 101 5.28 -5.33 4.13
C PHE A 101 6.63 -6.00 3.84
N GLN A 102 6.61 -7.34 3.85
CA GLN A 102 7.81 -8.16 3.70
C GLN A 102 8.38 -8.07 2.29
N ASP A 103 7.51 -8.05 1.28
CA ASP A 103 7.91 -7.89 -0.12
C ASP A 103 8.25 -6.41 -0.40
N PRO A 104 9.50 -6.08 -0.80
CA PRO A 104 9.87 -4.74 -1.23
C PRO A 104 9.02 -4.17 -2.38
N LEU A 105 8.51 -5.00 -3.28
CA LEU A 105 7.70 -4.55 -4.42
C LEU A 105 6.34 -4.01 -3.96
N GLU A 106 5.77 -4.58 -2.90
CA GLU A 106 4.50 -4.12 -2.33
C GLU A 106 4.61 -2.77 -1.61
N ARG A 107 5.84 -2.29 -1.39
CA ARG A 107 6.13 -0.98 -0.78
C ARG A 107 6.38 0.10 -1.83
N GLN A 108 6.25 -0.22 -3.10
CA GLN A 108 6.51 0.68 -4.21
C GLN A 108 5.22 1.13 -4.89
N PHE A 109 5.13 2.42 -5.17
CA PHE A 109 3.94 3.02 -5.77
C PHE A 109 4.34 3.93 -6.92
N GLU A 110 3.62 3.81 -8.03
CA GLU A 110 3.78 4.71 -9.17
C GLU A 110 3.39 6.13 -8.77
N VAL A 111 4.15 7.11 -9.25
CA VAL A 111 3.90 8.53 -9.00
C VAL A 111 3.51 9.22 -10.31
N LYS A 112 2.45 10.00 -10.31
CA LYS A 112 1.99 10.76 -11.48
C LYS A 112 1.99 12.25 -11.17
N LYS A 113 2.22 13.08 -12.19
CA LYS A 113 1.96 14.52 -12.04
C LYS A 113 0.46 14.74 -11.89
N ASP A 114 0.10 15.67 -11.02
CA ASP A 114 -1.27 16.16 -10.99
C ASP A 114 -1.62 16.85 -12.32
N VAL A 115 -2.88 16.69 -12.73
CA VAL A 115 -3.36 17.19 -14.02
C VAL A 115 -3.53 18.72 -13.99
N GLN A 116 -3.91 19.27 -12.84
CA GLN A 116 -4.18 20.69 -12.65
C GLN A 116 -2.91 21.44 -12.23
N ASP A 117 -2.11 20.83 -11.35
CA ASP A 117 -0.89 21.40 -10.80
C ASP A 117 0.35 20.58 -11.15
N LYS A 118 1.07 21.00 -12.21
CA LYS A 118 2.27 20.31 -12.69
C LYS A 118 3.44 20.30 -11.70
N SER A 119 3.40 21.09 -10.63
CA SER A 119 4.40 21.06 -9.56
C SER A 119 4.13 19.97 -8.52
N PHE A 120 2.92 19.40 -8.54
CA PHE A 120 2.48 18.40 -7.59
C PHE A 120 2.56 16.99 -8.17
N TRP A 121 3.12 16.08 -7.39
CA TRP A 121 3.30 14.68 -7.74
C TRP A 121 2.54 13.81 -6.76
N ILE A 122 1.69 12.90 -7.25
CA ILE A 122 0.79 12.11 -6.43
C ILE A 122 1.03 10.62 -6.68
N ALA A 123 1.14 9.86 -5.59
CA ALA A 123 1.05 8.41 -5.63
C ALA A 123 -0.24 7.95 -4.94
N GLN A 124 -0.96 7.03 -5.59
CA GLN A 124 -2.05 6.29 -4.97
C GLN A 124 -1.44 5.17 -4.12
N LEU A 125 -1.64 5.24 -2.81
CA LEU A 125 -1.31 4.16 -1.88
C LEU A 125 -2.49 3.21 -1.75
N CYS A 126 -2.37 2.21 -0.89
CA CYS A 126 -3.46 1.29 -0.58
C CYS A 126 -3.82 1.32 0.92
N PRO A 127 -5.09 1.05 1.26
CA PRO A 127 -5.46 0.62 2.60
C PRO A 127 -4.72 -0.68 2.91
N ALA A 128 -4.11 -0.78 4.09
CA ALA A 128 -3.10 -1.81 4.37
C ALA A 128 -3.53 -2.79 5.47
N PHE A 129 -4.80 -2.78 5.86
CA PHE A 129 -5.32 -3.47 7.04
C PHE A 129 -4.57 -3.05 8.31
N GLU A 130 -4.44 -1.74 8.49
CA GLU A 130 -3.62 -1.09 9.50
C GLU A 130 -4.14 -1.22 10.93
N TYR A 131 -5.43 -1.52 11.10
CA TYR A 131 -6.02 -1.80 12.39
C TYR A 131 -6.15 -3.30 12.62
N THR A 132 -6.00 -3.73 13.87
CA THR A 132 -6.05 -5.13 14.27
C THR A 132 -6.89 -5.30 15.53
N LYS A 133 -7.76 -6.32 15.55
CA LYS A 133 -8.59 -6.67 16.72
C LYS A 133 -8.68 -8.19 16.88
N SER A 134 -8.70 -8.62 18.14
CA SER A 134 -8.97 -10.01 18.55
C SER A 134 -10.36 -10.22 19.16
N SER A 135 -11.17 -9.17 19.37
CA SER A 135 -12.53 -9.28 19.93
C SER A 135 -13.53 -8.26 19.37
N GLU A 136 -14.82 -8.59 19.50
CA GLU A 136 -15.97 -7.89 18.91
C GLU A 136 -16.32 -6.53 19.53
N SER A 137 -15.93 -6.26 20.78
CA SER A 137 -16.54 -5.22 21.63
C SER A 137 -16.37 -3.78 21.15
N ASP A 138 -15.39 -3.52 20.26
CA ASP A 138 -14.99 -2.16 19.86
C ASP A 138 -15.37 -1.79 18.42
N LEU A 139 -16.02 -2.67 17.65
CA LEU A 139 -16.24 -2.51 16.20
C LEU A 139 -17.51 -1.73 15.82
N LYS A 140 -18.02 -0.85 16.69
CA LYS A 140 -19.30 -0.17 16.43
C LYS A 140 -19.22 0.75 15.20
N HIS A 141 -20.09 0.49 14.22
CA HIS A 141 -20.33 1.28 13.01
C HIS A 141 -19.18 1.44 12.00
N LEU A 142 -18.10 0.67 12.11
CA LEU A 142 -17.00 0.74 11.16
C LEU A 142 -17.36 0.08 9.82
N LYS A 143 -17.15 0.81 8.72
CA LYS A 143 -17.24 0.29 7.36
C LYS A 143 -15.87 0.32 6.71
N GLY A 144 -15.60 -0.67 5.86
CA GLY A 144 -14.37 -0.70 5.10
C GLY A 144 -14.06 -2.07 4.54
N ILE A 145 -12.78 -2.36 4.43
CA ILE A 145 -12.28 -3.69 4.05
C ILE A 145 -11.67 -4.37 5.27
N TYR A 146 -11.75 -5.70 5.31
CA TYR A 146 -11.22 -6.50 6.40
C TYR A 146 -10.73 -7.84 5.88
N ARG A 147 -9.84 -8.47 6.66
CA ARG A 147 -9.36 -9.82 6.45
C ARG A 147 -9.29 -10.59 7.75
N TYR A 148 -9.55 -11.88 7.67
CA TYR A 148 -9.45 -12.79 8.80
C TYR A 148 -8.18 -13.61 8.70
N LYS A 149 -7.51 -13.78 9.84
CA LYS A 149 -6.25 -14.50 9.95
C LYS A 149 -6.30 -15.53 11.07
N ARG A 150 -5.69 -16.68 10.82
CA ARG A 150 -5.36 -17.67 11.84
C ARG A 150 -4.09 -17.28 12.61
N ALA A 151 -3.84 -17.95 13.72
CA ALA A 151 -2.68 -17.76 14.59
C ALA A 151 -1.34 -17.95 13.85
N ASN A 152 -1.32 -18.82 12.83
CA ASN A 152 -0.16 -19.05 11.97
C ASN A 152 0.07 -17.92 10.93
N GLY A 153 -0.80 -16.91 10.88
CA GLY A 153 -0.74 -15.79 9.93
C GLY A 153 -1.44 -16.04 8.59
N GLU A 154 -2.02 -17.22 8.35
CA GLU A 154 -2.77 -17.53 7.12
C GLU A 154 -4.00 -16.63 6.99
N ILE A 155 -4.15 -15.97 5.85
CA ILE A 155 -5.35 -15.20 5.51
C ILE A 155 -6.40 -16.16 4.97
N VAL A 156 -7.51 -16.32 5.68
CA VAL A 156 -8.57 -17.27 5.34
C VAL A 156 -9.78 -16.61 4.66
N TYR A 157 -9.91 -15.28 4.82
CA TYR A 157 -10.96 -14.49 4.18
C TYR A 157 -10.52 -13.03 3.97
N ILE A 158 -10.99 -12.42 2.87
CA ILE A 158 -10.93 -10.98 2.60
C ILE A 158 -12.34 -10.54 2.22
N GLY A 159 -12.82 -9.45 2.80
CA GLY A 159 -14.13 -8.91 2.49
C GLY A 159 -14.28 -7.42 2.72
N LYS A 160 -15.47 -6.90 2.40
CA LYS A 160 -15.87 -5.52 2.68
C LYS A 160 -17.21 -5.38 3.40
N GLY A 161 -17.53 -4.17 3.82
CA GLY A 161 -18.82 -3.77 4.38
C GLY A 161 -18.74 -3.29 5.82
N ASN A 162 -19.89 -3.33 6.52
CA ASN A 162 -19.93 -3.08 7.97
C ASN A 162 -19.26 -4.25 8.71
N ILE A 163 -18.15 -3.96 9.38
CA ILE A 163 -17.25 -5.00 9.91
C ILE A 163 -17.94 -5.79 11.02
N LEU A 164 -18.62 -5.12 11.96
CA LEU A 164 -19.31 -5.78 13.08
C LEU A 164 -20.49 -6.63 12.62
N SER A 165 -21.34 -6.10 11.76
CA SER A 165 -22.49 -6.86 11.22
C SER A 165 -22.03 -8.08 10.45
N ARG A 166 -20.90 -7.97 9.72
CA ARG A 166 -20.34 -9.09 8.99
C ARG A 166 -19.62 -10.08 9.89
N LEU A 167 -19.05 -9.67 11.01
CA LEU A 167 -18.46 -10.57 11.99
C LEU A 167 -19.54 -11.44 12.67
N ASN A 168 -20.66 -10.83 13.03
CA ASN A 168 -21.76 -11.50 13.74
C ASN A 168 -22.71 -12.28 12.81
N ALA A 169 -22.35 -12.48 11.55
CA ALA A 169 -23.19 -13.18 10.59
C ALA A 169 -23.21 -14.69 10.91
N LEU A 170 -24.39 -15.29 10.90
CA LEU A 170 -24.60 -16.70 11.27
C LEU A 170 -23.75 -17.66 10.43
N ASP A 171 -23.48 -17.32 9.16
CA ASP A 171 -22.67 -18.12 8.23
C ASP A 171 -21.17 -18.15 8.59
N ARG A 172 -20.75 -17.42 9.62
CA ARG A 172 -19.34 -17.24 10.03
C ARG A 172 -19.04 -17.66 11.45
N GLN A 173 -20.04 -18.09 12.22
CA GLN A 173 -19.85 -18.52 13.62
C GLN A 173 -18.88 -19.69 13.74
N GLU A 174 -18.80 -20.55 12.72
CA GLU A 174 -17.92 -21.72 12.68
C GLU A 174 -16.59 -21.46 11.93
N TRP A 175 -16.31 -20.20 11.57
CA TRP A 175 -15.06 -19.89 10.88
C TRP A 175 -13.89 -19.91 11.86
N ASP A 176 -12.81 -20.55 11.43
CA ASP A 176 -11.58 -20.69 12.19
C ASP A 176 -10.62 -19.52 11.89
N PHE A 177 -10.63 -18.51 12.76
CA PHE A 177 -9.74 -17.36 12.73
C PHE A 177 -9.49 -16.82 14.14
N ASP A 178 -8.34 -16.16 14.32
CA ASP A 178 -7.90 -15.58 15.60
C ASP A 178 -7.91 -14.05 15.59
N VAL A 179 -7.69 -13.47 14.42
CA VAL A 179 -7.44 -12.03 14.27
C VAL A 179 -8.18 -11.45 13.09
N ILE A 180 -8.72 -10.26 13.28
CA ILE A 180 -9.30 -9.43 12.23
C ILE A 180 -8.39 -8.24 12.01
N GLU A 181 -7.93 -8.05 10.78
CA GLU A 181 -7.25 -6.83 10.36
C GLU A 181 -8.16 -6.05 9.39
N TYR A 182 -8.20 -4.72 9.50
CA TYR A 182 -9.12 -3.89 8.71
C TYR A 182 -8.59 -2.49 8.41
N SER A 183 -9.18 -1.88 7.40
CA SER A 183 -9.03 -0.47 7.04
C SER A 183 -10.41 0.16 6.93
N ILE A 184 -10.55 1.40 7.40
CA ILE A 184 -11.83 2.13 7.38
C ILE A 184 -11.99 2.82 6.04
N ILE A 185 -13.10 2.57 5.36
CA ILE A 185 -13.44 3.15 4.05
C ILE A 185 -14.95 3.33 4.01
N GLU A 186 -15.44 4.56 4.07
CA GLU A 186 -16.90 4.82 4.08
C GLU A 186 -17.54 4.60 2.71
N ASN A 187 -16.84 4.97 1.64
CA ASN A 187 -17.35 4.87 0.27
C ASN A 187 -17.42 3.41 -0.19
N SER A 188 -18.62 2.94 -0.56
CA SER A 188 -18.86 1.55 -1.00
C SER A 188 -18.18 1.20 -2.33
N THR A 189 -18.00 2.16 -3.23
CA THR A 189 -17.29 1.95 -4.50
C THR A 189 -15.81 1.72 -4.23
N GLU A 190 -15.20 2.57 -3.40
CA GLU A 190 -13.80 2.38 -2.98
C GLU A 190 -13.60 1.08 -2.19
N GLN A 191 -14.53 0.72 -1.30
CA GLN A 191 -14.50 -0.59 -0.64
C GLN A 191 -14.44 -1.75 -1.65
N SER A 192 -15.23 -1.68 -2.72
CA SER A 192 -15.30 -2.74 -3.75
C SER A 192 -14.01 -2.80 -4.57
N LYS A 193 -13.45 -1.64 -4.92
CA LYS A 193 -12.16 -1.52 -5.60
C LYS A 193 -11.03 -2.14 -4.76
N TRP A 194 -10.94 -1.77 -3.48
CA TRP A 194 -9.87 -2.22 -2.61
C TRP A 194 -10.01 -3.69 -2.19
N GLU A 195 -11.23 -4.19 -1.97
CA GLU A 195 -11.48 -5.62 -1.78
C GLU A 195 -11.00 -6.43 -2.98
N SER A 196 -11.36 -6.00 -4.20
CA SER A 196 -10.94 -6.68 -5.43
C SER A 196 -9.42 -6.68 -5.58
N TYR A 197 -8.78 -5.51 -5.40
CA TYR A 197 -7.32 -5.38 -5.41
C TYR A 197 -6.64 -6.38 -4.48
N TRP A 198 -7.10 -6.50 -3.24
CA TRP A 198 -6.48 -7.40 -2.25
C TRP A 198 -6.78 -8.88 -2.51
N LEU A 199 -7.95 -9.22 -3.05
CA LEU A 199 -8.26 -10.57 -3.48
C LEU A 199 -7.39 -11.02 -4.65
N ASP A 200 -7.19 -10.15 -5.65
CA ASP A 200 -6.37 -10.45 -6.82
C ASP A 200 -4.90 -10.60 -6.41
N LYS A 201 -4.39 -9.67 -5.60
CA LYS A 201 -3.02 -9.74 -5.07
C LYS A 201 -2.76 -11.00 -4.23
N PHE A 202 -3.74 -11.42 -3.43
CA PHE A 202 -3.65 -12.69 -2.71
C PHE A 202 -3.61 -13.89 -3.69
N ALA A 203 -4.47 -13.88 -4.71
CA ALA A 203 -4.52 -14.96 -5.69
C ALA A 203 -3.26 -15.04 -6.57
N GLU A 204 -2.65 -13.91 -6.92
CA GLU A 204 -1.36 -13.85 -7.63
C GLU A 204 -0.24 -14.50 -6.80
N LYS A 205 -0.23 -14.25 -5.49
CA LYS A 205 0.79 -14.78 -4.59
C LYS A 205 0.60 -16.26 -4.25
N GLU A 206 -0.63 -16.66 -3.94
CA GLU A 206 -0.95 -18.00 -3.41
C GLU A 206 -1.49 -18.96 -4.48
N GLY A 207 -1.68 -18.48 -5.72
CA GLY A 207 -2.30 -19.23 -6.82
C GLY A 207 -3.79 -19.54 -6.62
N ARG A 208 -4.42 -18.97 -5.60
CA ARG A 208 -5.81 -19.27 -5.20
C ARG A 208 -6.43 -18.16 -4.36
N ARG A 209 -7.77 -18.07 -4.34
CA ARG A 209 -8.50 -17.23 -3.37
C ARG A 209 -8.41 -17.78 -1.94
N PRO A 210 -8.61 -16.92 -0.91
CA PRO A 210 -8.67 -17.38 0.47
C PRO A 210 -9.75 -18.45 0.68
N PHE A 211 -9.56 -19.30 1.68
CA PHE A 211 -10.37 -20.50 1.91
C PHE A 211 -11.88 -20.23 1.92
N TYR A 212 -12.33 -19.29 2.75
CA TYR A 212 -13.75 -18.97 2.89
C TYR A 212 -14.31 -18.11 1.74
N ASN A 213 -13.46 -17.40 0.99
CA ASN A 213 -13.88 -16.69 -0.23
C ASN A 213 -14.29 -17.67 -1.35
N LYS A 214 -13.65 -18.84 -1.44
CA LYS A 214 -13.99 -19.87 -2.44
C LYS A 214 -15.35 -20.50 -2.20
N ILE A 215 -15.66 -20.79 -0.93
CA ILE A 215 -16.88 -21.49 -0.53
C ILE A 215 -18.12 -20.61 -0.78
N ASN A 216 -18.03 -19.31 -0.43
CA ASN A 216 -19.12 -18.38 -0.68
C ASN A 216 -19.29 -17.96 -2.14
N GLY A 217 -18.24 -18.06 -2.97
CA GLY A 217 -18.35 -17.82 -4.42
C GLY A 217 -19.14 -18.90 -5.17
N LYS A 218 -19.19 -20.14 -4.66
CA LYS A 218 -19.93 -21.25 -5.28
C LYS A 218 -21.42 -21.28 -4.95
N ARG A 219 -21.90 -20.51 -3.98
CA ARG A 219 -23.32 -20.46 -3.59
C ARG A 219 -24.17 -19.52 -4.45
N ASN A 220 -23.55 -18.71 -5.31
CA ASN A 220 -24.24 -17.71 -6.14
C ASN A 220 -24.21 -18.03 -7.66
N ASN A 221 -23.92 -19.28 -8.04
CA ASN A 221 -24.11 -19.78 -9.41
C ASN A 221 -25.23 -20.81 -9.44
#